data_AF-A0A520BA66-F1
#
_entry.id   AF-A0A520BA66-F1
#
_cell.length_a   1.000
_cell.length_b   1.000
_cell.length_c   1.000
_cell.angle_alpha   90.00
_cell.angle_beta   90.00
_cell.angle_gamma   90.00
#
_symmetry.space_group_name_H-M   'P 1'
#
loop_
_entity.id
_entity.type
_entity.pdbx_description
1 polymer ?
#
loop_
_entity_poly.entity_id
_entity_poly.type
_entity_poly.pdbx_seq_one_letter_code
_entity_poly.pdbx_strand_id
1 'polypeptide(L)' 'PLVVEDGTSRYLMFLEIYTNVVNRIPLSYVASYLGLTQSSLSRIRKNIK' A
#
# COMPACT_ATOMS: atom_id res chain seq x y z
N PRO A 1 -16.70 -3.17 -16.07
CA PRO A 1 -16.46 -4.47 -15.41
C PRO A 1 -15.16 -4.42 -14.59
N LEU A 2 -15.32 -4.46 -13.26
CA LEU A 2 -14.30 -4.60 -12.21
C LEU A 2 -12.92 -4.04 -12.57
N VAL A 3 -12.70 -2.74 -12.31
CA VAL A 3 -11.33 -2.19 -12.28
C VAL A 3 -10.59 -3.01 -11.23
N VAL A 4 -9.74 -3.94 -11.68
CA VAL A 4 -8.81 -4.64 -10.80
C VAL A 4 -7.86 -3.55 -10.34
N GLU A 5 -8.17 -2.93 -9.20
CA GLU A 5 -7.30 -1.89 -8.66
C GLU A 5 -5.93 -2.49 -8.39
N ASP A 6 -4.95 -2.03 -9.16
CA ASP A 6 -3.56 -2.45 -9.00
C ASP A 6 -3.11 -2.20 -7.54
N GLY A 7 -2.19 -3.03 -7.06
CA GLY A 7 -1.66 -2.90 -5.70
C GLY A 7 -1.11 -1.52 -5.41
N THR A 8 -0.59 -0.85 -6.43
CA THR A 8 -0.11 0.53 -6.38
C THR A 8 -1.24 1.50 -6.07
N SER A 9 -2.35 1.44 -6.80
CA SER A 9 -3.50 2.34 -6.62
C SER A 9 -4.10 2.20 -5.21
N ARG A 10 -4.26 0.97 -4.73
CA ARG A 10 -4.75 0.71 -3.37
C ARG A 10 -3.82 1.29 -2.29
N TYR A 11 -2.51 1.22 -2.51
CA TYR A 11 -1.55 1.84 -1.61
C TYR A 11 -1.57 3.38 -1.67
N LEU A 12 -1.74 3.97 -2.86
CA LEU A 12 -1.87 5.42 -3.02
C LEU A 12 -3.12 5.95 -2.32
N MET A 13 -4.28 5.31 -2.51
CA MET A 13 -5.50 5.67 -1.79
C MET A 13 -5.34 5.51 -0.28
N PHE A 14 -4.65 4.46 0.16
CA PHE A 14 -4.33 4.27 1.58
C PHE A 14 -3.48 5.41 2.14
N LEU A 15 -2.52 5.94 1.37
CA LEU A 15 -1.71 7.10 1.77
C LEU A 15 -2.52 8.39 1.86
N GLU A 16 -3.47 8.60 0.96
CA GLU A 16 -4.38 9.76 0.98
C GLU A 16 -5.30 9.73 2.20
N ILE A 17 -5.84 8.56 2.54
CA ILE A 17 -6.78 8.41 3.68
C ILE A 17 -6.03 8.40 5.03
N TYR A 18 -4.86 7.76 5.10
CA TYR A 18 -4.11 7.49 6.35
C TYR A 18 -2.68 8.05 6.36
N THR A 19 -2.52 9.29 5.90
CA THR A 19 -1.20 9.92 5.71
C THR A 19 -0.36 9.99 7.00
N ASN A 20 -1.00 10.13 8.16
CA ASN A 20 -0.32 10.24 9.46
C ASN A 20 0.08 8.89 10.09
N VAL A 21 -0.51 7.78 9.64
CA VAL A 21 -0.41 6.48 10.33
C VAL A 21 0.47 5.50 9.56
N VAL A 22 0.54 5.64 8.23
CA VAL A 22 1.31 4.74 7.35
C VAL A 22 2.78 4.59 7.72
N ASN A 23 3.41 5.64 8.29
CA ASN A 23 4.81 5.61 8.70
C ASN A 23 5.04 4.99 10.09
N ARG A 24 3.98 4.77 10.86
CA ARG A 24 4.04 4.19 12.22
C ARG A 24 3.69 2.71 12.24
N ILE A 25 3.10 2.20 11.17
CA ILE A 25 2.66 0.80 11.07
C ILE A 25 3.73 -0.01 10.33
N PRO A 26 4.06 -1.25 10.79
CA PRO A 26 4.96 -2.12 10.05
C PRO A 26 4.41 -2.49 8.67
N LEU A 27 5.30 -2.64 7.68
CA LEU A 27 4.93 -2.96 6.29
C LEU A 27 4.08 -4.24 6.16
N SER A 28 4.29 -5.25 7.01
CA SER A 28 3.53 -6.51 6.97
C SER A 28 2.03 -6.27 7.14
N TYR A 29 1.64 -5.45 8.12
CA TYR A 29 0.24 -5.16 8.41
C TYR A 29 -0.44 -4.41 7.26
N VAL A 30 0.24 -3.40 6.72
CA VAL A 30 -0.27 -2.64 5.58
C VAL A 30 -0.40 -3.54 4.35
N ALA A 31 0.56 -4.42 4.12
CA ALA A 31 0.52 -5.36 3.00
C ALA A 31 -0.65 -6.35 3.15
N SER A 32 -0.83 -6.94 4.34
CA SER A 32 -1.98 -7.81 4.64
C SER A 32 -3.33 -7.10 4.44
N TYR A 33 -3.45 -5.85 4.90
CA TYR A 33 -4.67 -5.05 4.73
C TYR A 33 -4.98 -4.77 3.26
N LEU A 34 -3.95 -4.45 2.47
CA LEU A 34 -4.09 -4.19 1.03
C LEU A 34 -4.11 -5.48 0.20
N GLY A 35 -4.09 -6.67 0.78
CA GLY A 35 -4.03 -7.93 0.04
C GLY A 35 -2.79 -8.03 -0.87
N LEU A 36 -1.67 -7.47 -0.43
CA LEU A 36 -0.38 -7.49 -1.10
C LEU A 36 0.64 -8.27 -0.27
N THR A 37 1.69 -8.75 -0.93
CA THR A 37 2.86 -9.25 -0.18
C THR A 37 3.68 -8.08 0.33
N GLN A 38 4.37 -8.29 1.46
CA GLN A 38 5.27 -7.29 2.03
C GLN A 38 6.36 -6.85 1.02
N SER A 39 6.85 -7.80 0.21
CA SER A 39 7.83 -7.53 -0.84
C SER A 39 7.26 -6.66 -1.97
N SER A 40 6.01 -6.89 -2.37
CA SER A 40 5.33 -6.04 -3.36
C SER A 40 5.14 -4.61 -2.83
N LEU A 41 4.64 -4.48 -1.60
CA LEU A 41 4.47 -3.18 -0.94
C LEU A 41 5.79 -2.43 -0.77
N SER A 42 6.88 -3.13 -0.43
CA SER A 42 8.21 -2.55 -0.32
C SER A 42 8.71 -1.98 -1.66
N ARG A 43 8.49 -2.69 -2.77
CA ARG A 43 8.82 -2.19 -4.12
C ARG A 43 8.00 -0.96 -4.48
N ILE A 44 6.69 -1.00 -4.25
CA ILE A 44 5.79 0.14 -4.50
C ILE A 44 6.27 1.38 -3.71
N ARG A 45 6.56 1.24 -2.41
CA ARG A 45 7.09 2.32 -1.58
C ARG A 45 8.41 2.91 -2.09
N LYS A 46 9.30 2.07 -2.62
CA LYS A 46 10.56 2.53 -3.21
C LYS A 46 10.39 3.23 -4.55
N ASN A 47 9.34 2.92 -5.31
CA ASN A 47 9.10 3.52 -6.63
C ASN A 47 8.45 4.91 -6.54
N ILE A 48 7.72 5.17 -5.45
CA ILE A 48 7.03 6.44 -5.18
C ILE A 48 7.95 7.48 -4.52
N LYS A 49 9.03 7.05 -3.86
CA LYS A 49 9.98 7.91 -3.14
C LYS A 49 11.15 8.30 -4.04
#